data_AF-A0A6I5HBL8-F1
#
_entry.id   AF-A0A6I5HBL8-F1
#
_cell.length_a   1.000
_cell.length_b   1.000
_cell.length_c   1.000
_cell.angle_alpha   90.00
_cell.angle_beta   90.00
_cell.angle_gamma   90.00
#
_symmetry.space_group_name_H-M   'P 1'
#
loop_
_entity.id
_entity.type
_entity.pdbx_description
1 polymer ?
#
loop_
_entity_poly.entity_id
_entity_poly.type
_entity_poly.pdbx_seq_one_letter_code
_entity_poly.pdbx_strand_id
1 'polypeptide(L)'
;MEIARAAAALFVQQGLRATRAEDIAQAAGIAPRTFYRYFATKEEAVAPLYAAGAQRWIEAVRTAPADLSVPQALEHAIRHTLTPGLGVSAASWEWLRTLIRLADTSPALRKVWAEVCQASEGALSEILSAREEAPAENAPAESTPGEPTPAEPAPAEPAPAEPAPAEPTPAELTPHLRFAAAVAGAAVRVAVESWAATTTRPTGPEGPAALAVRNLRALRDFEWSTPENTREREPRE
;
A
#
# COMPACT_ATOMS: atom_id res chain seq x y z
N MET A 1 -17.13 -1.76 7.14
CA MET A 1 -17.23 -1.66 5.67
C MET A 1 -18.65 -1.38 5.15
N GLU A 2 -19.71 -1.74 5.87
CA GLU A 2 -21.09 -1.58 5.37
C GLU A 2 -21.49 -0.11 5.17
N ILE A 3 -21.22 0.77 6.15
CA ILE A 3 -21.50 2.21 6.05
C ILE A 3 -20.83 2.82 4.81
N ALA A 4 -19.56 2.49 4.56
CA ALA A 4 -18.81 3.04 3.44
C ALA A 4 -19.36 2.60 2.08
N ARG A 5 -19.76 1.32 1.96
CA ARG A 5 -20.43 0.80 0.76
C ARG A 5 -21.79 1.47 0.54
N ALA A 6 -22.58 1.65 1.60
CA ALA A 6 -23.86 2.35 1.53
C ALA A 6 -23.70 3.81 1.10
N ALA A 7 -22.75 4.53 1.71
CA ALA A 7 -22.43 5.92 1.37
C ALA A 7 -22.08 6.07 -0.11
N ALA A 8 -21.13 5.27 -0.58
CA ALA A 8 -20.70 5.36 -1.96
C ALA A 8 -21.77 4.88 -2.96
N ALA A 9 -22.64 3.93 -2.59
CA ALA A 9 -23.78 3.54 -3.43
C ALA A 9 -24.77 4.69 -3.60
N LEU A 10 -25.12 5.38 -2.52
CA LEU A 10 -25.99 6.54 -2.57
C LEU A 10 -25.35 7.70 -3.35
N PHE A 11 -24.05 7.95 -3.16
CA PHE A 11 -23.35 8.99 -3.93
C PHE A 11 -23.35 8.72 -5.43
N VAL A 12 -23.22 7.45 -5.84
CA VAL A 12 -23.27 7.05 -7.25
C VAL A 12 -24.69 7.15 -7.80
N GLN A 13 -25.70 6.71 -7.04
CA GLN A 13 -27.10 6.62 -7.52
C GLN A 13 -27.81 7.98 -7.60
N GLN A 14 -27.65 8.83 -6.58
CA GLN A 14 -28.41 10.08 -6.45
C GLN A 14 -27.52 11.33 -6.32
N GLY A 15 -26.19 11.14 -6.27
CA GLY A 15 -25.23 12.24 -6.13
C GLY A 15 -24.95 12.63 -4.69
N LEU A 16 -23.80 13.27 -4.48
CA LEU A 16 -23.34 13.69 -3.15
C LEU A 16 -24.29 14.71 -2.49
N ARG A 17 -24.80 15.68 -3.24
CA ARG A 17 -25.66 16.75 -2.70
C ARG A 17 -27.00 16.24 -2.19
N ALA A 18 -27.63 15.31 -2.91
CA ALA A 18 -28.92 14.75 -2.55
C ALA A 18 -28.85 13.75 -1.38
N THR A 19 -27.65 13.19 -1.11
CA THR A 19 -27.46 12.21 -0.04
C THR A 19 -27.22 12.88 1.30
N ARG A 20 -27.95 12.49 2.34
CA ARG A 20 -27.77 12.93 3.73
C ARG A 20 -27.11 11.83 4.56
N ALA A 21 -26.54 12.18 5.70
CA ALA A 21 -25.92 11.21 6.61
C ALA A 21 -26.96 10.21 7.15
N GLU A 22 -28.19 10.67 7.36
CA GLU A 22 -29.33 9.87 7.78
C GLU A 22 -29.70 8.81 6.74
N ASP A 23 -29.67 9.16 5.44
CA ASP A 23 -29.94 8.23 4.35
C ASP A 23 -28.89 7.10 4.32
N ILE A 24 -27.63 7.46 4.56
CA ILE A 24 -26.53 6.50 4.65
C ILE A 24 -26.70 5.58 5.86
N ALA A 25 -27.05 6.15 7.01
CA ALA A 25 -27.31 5.38 8.24
C ALA A 25 -28.45 4.38 8.01
N GLN A 26 -29.56 4.84 7.41
CA GLN A 26 -30.70 4.01 7.07
C GLN A 26 -30.31 2.90 6.07
N ALA A 27 -29.60 3.23 5.00
CA ALA A 27 -29.13 2.26 4.01
C ALA A 27 -28.15 1.23 4.60
N ALA A 28 -27.39 1.60 5.63
CA ALA A 28 -26.49 0.72 6.36
C ALA A 28 -27.17 -0.01 7.54
N GLY A 29 -28.48 0.18 7.76
CA GLY A 29 -29.21 -0.48 8.85
C GLY A 29 -28.83 -0.02 10.25
N ILE A 30 -28.32 1.21 10.41
CA ILE A 30 -27.88 1.76 11.70
C ILE A 30 -28.61 3.05 12.06
N ALA A 31 -28.65 3.38 13.35
CA ALA A 31 -29.16 4.67 13.81
C ALA A 31 -28.22 5.83 13.39
N PRO A 32 -28.75 7.04 13.09
CA PRO A 32 -27.92 8.22 12.77
C PRO A 32 -26.89 8.56 13.84
N ARG A 33 -27.24 8.37 15.13
CA ARG A 33 -26.29 8.56 16.24
C ARG A 33 -25.08 7.64 16.13
N THR A 34 -25.26 6.41 15.64
CA THR A 34 -24.18 5.46 15.39
C THR A 34 -23.32 5.91 14.22
N PHE A 35 -23.92 6.46 13.16
CA PHE A 35 -23.19 7.04 12.04
C PHE A 35 -22.24 8.16 12.50
N TYR A 36 -22.78 9.14 13.24
CA TYR A 36 -22.01 10.30 13.74
C TYR A 36 -20.94 9.94 14.79
N ARG A 37 -21.02 8.73 15.38
CA ARG A 37 -19.96 8.20 16.24
C ARG A 37 -18.71 7.83 15.45
N TYR A 38 -18.86 7.41 14.19
CA TYR A 38 -17.75 6.97 13.34
C TYR A 38 -17.27 8.04 12.37
N PHE A 39 -18.18 8.88 11.87
CA PHE A 39 -17.87 9.86 10.83
C PHE A 39 -18.50 11.21 11.18
N ALA A 40 -17.71 12.28 11.12
CA ALA A 40 -18.22 13.63 11.36
C ALA A 40 -19.05 14.13 10.17
N THR A 41 -18.70 13.67 8.96
CA THR A 41 -19.33 14.05 7.70
C THR A 41 -19.73 12.84 6.86
N LYS A 42 -20.67 13.03 5.91
CA LYS A 42 -21.04 11.96 4.97
C LYS A 42 -19.90 11.60 4.03
N GLU A 43 -19.06 12.57 3.68
CA GLU A 43 -17.89 12.39 2.82
C GLU A 43 -16.82 11.50 3.48
N GLU A 44 -16.59 11.64 4.78
CA GLU A 44 -15.67 10.76 5.52
C GLU A 44 -16.10 9.29 5.51
N ALA A 45 -17.40 9.02 5.34
CA ALA A 45 -17.90 7.65 5.31
C ALA A 45 -17.30 6.81 4.17
N VAL A 46 -16.80 7.43 3.09
CA VAL A 46 -16.14 6.70 1.99
C VAL A 46 -14.63 6.53 2.18
N ALA A 47 -14.02 7.18 3.17
CA ALA A 47 -12.59 7.03 3.47
C ALA A 47 -12.13 5.57 3.60
N PRO A 48 -12.89 4.66 4.25
CA PRO A 48 -12.51 3.25 4.33
C PRO A 48 -12.42 2.53 2.97
N LEU A 49 -13.20 2.96 1.97
CA LEU A 49 -13.12 2.38 0.62
C LEU A 49 -11.86 2.83 -0.12
N TYR A 50 -11.51 4.11 -0.01
CA TYR A 50 -10.24 4.61 -0.55
C TYR A 50 -9.05 3.96 0.15
N ALA A 51 -9.09 3.89 1.48
CA ALA A 51 -8.06 3.27 2.28
C ALA A 51 -7.87 1.79 1.90
N ALA A 52 -8.95 1.04 1.68
CA ALA A 52 -8.84 -0.35 1.22
C ALA A 52 -8.10 -0.47 -0.13
N GLY A 53 -8.29 0.48 -1.05
CA GLY A 53 -7.54 0.54 -2.30
C GLY A 53 -6.04 0.76 -2.07
N ALA A 54 -5.70 1.75 -1.24
CA ALA A 54 -4.32 2.08 -0.97
C ALA A 54 -3.59 1.01 -0.14
N GLN A 55 -4.27 0.41 0.84
CA GLN A 55 -3.73 -0.70 1.64
C GLN A 55 -3.39 -1.92 0.78
N ARG A 56 -4.19 -2.23 -0.25
CA ARG A 56 -3.82 -3.29 -1.21
C ARG A 56 -2.54 -2.98 -1.96
N TRP A 57 -2.34 -1.74 -2.36
CA TRP A 57 -1.10 -1.33 -3.05
C TRP A 57 0.11 -1.41 -2.12
N ILE A 58 -0.01 -0.88 -0.90
CA ILE A 58 0.99 -0.98 0.18
C ILE A 58 1.35 -2.45 0.44
N GLU A 59 0.35 -3.32 0.60
CA GLU A 59 0.56 -4.73 0.86
C GLU A 59 1.23 -5.46 -0.32
N ALA A 60 0.89 -5.08 -1.56
CA ALA A 60 1.55 -5.63 -2.73
C ALA A 60 3.03 -5.22 -2.84
N VAL A 61 3.41 -4.04 -2.33
CA VAL A 61 4.83 -3.66 -2.21
C VAL A 61 5.51 -4.46 -1.10
N ARG A 62 4.83 -4.62 0.05
CA ARG A 62 5.35 -5.40 1.19
C ARG A 62 5.62 -6.85 0.80
N THR A 63 4.68 -7.48 0.11
CA THR A 63 4.71 -8.91 -0.27
C THR A 63 5.40 -9.18 -1.60
N ALA A 64 5.89 -8.15 -2.29
CA ALA A 64 6.67 -8.34 -3.51
C ALA A 64 7.88 -9.25 -3.24
N PRO A 65 8.25 -10.14 -4.18
CA PRO A 65 9.38 -11.06 -4.01
C PRO A 65 10.66 -10.34 -3.52
N ALA A 66 11.37 -10.94 -2.56
CA ALA A 66 12.48 -10.30 -1.85
C ALA A 66 13.71 -10.03 -2.75
N ASP A 67 13.84 -10.78 -3.85
CA ASP A 67 14.86 -10.62 -4.88
C ASP A 67 14.65 -9.39 -5.78
N LEU A 68 13.45 -8.79 -5.75
CA LEU A 68 13.17 -7.57 -6.49
C LEU A 68 13.75 -6.35 -5.77
N SER A 69 14.53 -5.56 -6.50
CA SER A 69 14.91 -4.21 -6.11
C SER A 69 13.66 -3.34 -5.86
N VAL A 70 13.80 -2.27 -5.08
CA VAL A 70 12.67 -1.37 -4.75
C VAL A 70 11.90 -0.88 -5.99
N PRO A 71 12.54 -0.39 -7.07
CA PRO A 71 11.82 -0.04 -8.31
C PRO A 71 11.02 -1.19 -8.91
N GLN A 72 11.59 -2.39 -8.92
CA GLN A 72 10.93 -3.58 -9.45
C GLN A 72 9.77 -4.01 -8.56
N ALA A 73 9.90 -3.90 -7.24
CA ALA A 73 8.82 -4.17 -6.28
C ALA A 73 7.66 -3.17 -6.45
N LEU A 74 7.95 -1.88 -6.66
CA LEU A 74 6.94 -0.86 -6.96
C LEU A 74 6.22 -1.14 -8.28
N GLU A 75 6.96 -1.49 -9.34
CA GLU A 75 6.37 -1.88 -10.62
C GLU A 75 5.51 -3.16 -10.49
N HIS A 76 6.01 -4.17 -9.78
CA HIS A 76 5.28 -5.39 -9.48
C HIS A 76 3.96 -5.10 -8.77
N ALA A 77 4.01 -4.28 -7.71
CA ALA A 77 2.83 -3.89 -6.94
C ALA A 77 1.81 -3.13 -7.78
N ILE A 78 2.25 -2.22 -8.66
CA ILE A 78 1.35 -1.51 -9.59
C ILE A 78 0.64 -2.47 -10.52
N ARG A 79 1.38 -3.39 -11.14
CA ARG A 79 0.80 -4.37 -12.08
C ARG A 79 -0.16 -5.31 -11.36
N HIS A 80 0.16 -5.71 -10.14
CA HIS A 80 -0.67 -6.60 -9.35
C HIS A 80 -1.97 -5.91 -8.89
N THR A 81 -1.90 -4.65 -8.48
CA THR A 81 -3.05 -3.95 -7.86
C THR A 81 -3.92 -3.17 -8.83
N LEU A 82 -3.34 -2.63 -9.91
CA LEU A 82 -4.05 -1.77 -10.86
C LEU A 82 -4.53 -2.52 -12.12
N THR A 83 -4.41 -3.85 -12.15
CA THR A 83 -4.91 -4.69 -13.24
C THR A 83 -6.19 -5.41 -12.79
N PRO A 84 -7.34 -5.21 -13.48
CA PRO A 84 -8.56 -5.95 -13.20
C PRO A 84 -8.37 -7.46 -13.28
N GLY A 85 -9.00 -8.21 -12.38
CA GLY A 85 -8.92 -9.68 -12.33
C GLY A 85 -7.82 -10.24 -11.43
N LEU A 86 -6.85 -9.42 -10.98
CA LEU A 86 -5.84 -9.80 -9.99
C LEU A 86 -6.19 -9.29 -8.58
N GLY A 87 -7.45 -9.48 -8.16
CA GLY A 87 -7.91 -9.13 -6.81
C GLY A 87 -9.11 -8.19 -6.73
N VAL A 88 -9.57 -7.62 -7.86
CA VAL A 88 -10.77 -6.76 -7.92
C VAL A 88 -11.57 -7.03 -9.20
N SER A 89 -12.88 -7.21 -9.07
CA SER A 89 -13.79 -7.44 -10.21
C SER A 89 -13.88 -6.21 -11.14
N ALA A 90 -14.19 -6.41 -12.42
CA ALA A 90 -14.37 -5.31 -13.36
C ALA A 90 -15.50 -4.34 -12.95
N ALA A 91 -16.57 -4.84 -12.34
CA ALA A 91 -17.66 -4.00 -11.82
C ALA A 91 -17.19 -3.08 -10.67
N SER A 92 -16.30 -3.59 -9.81
CA SER A 92 -15.70 -2.79 -8.73
C SER A 92 -14.78 -1.68 -9.26
N TRP A 93 -14.17 -1.86 -10.44
CA TRP A 93 -13.35 -0.83 -11.10
C TRP A 93 -14.17 0.32 -11.67
N GLU A 94 -15.33 0.03 -12.29
CA GLU A 94 -16.25 1.08 -12.73
C GLU A 94 -16.71 1.92 -11.54
N TRP A 95 -17.02 1.24 -10.43
CA TRP A 95 -17.42 1.87 -9.20
C TRP A 95 -16.34 2.76 -8.57
N LEU A 96 -15.08 2.29 -8.57
CA LEU A 96 -13.93 3.08 -8.17
C LEU A 96 -13.76 4.31 -9.06
N ARG A 97 -13.91 4.16 -10.39
CA ARG A 97 -13.86 5.29 -11.33
C ARG A 97 -14.88 6.36 -10.94
N THR A 98 -16.13 5.97 -10.70
CA THR A 98 -17.18 6.92 -10.32
C THR A 98 -16.85 7.65 -9.02
N LEU A 99 -16.33 6.94 -8.01
CA LEU A 99 -15.94 7.57 -6.74
C LEU A 99 -14.81 8.57 -6.89
N ILE A 100 -13.76 8.22 -7.65
CA ILE A 100 -12.64 9.14 -7.91
C ILE A 100 -13.10 10.36 -8.70
N ARG A 101 -14.01 10.19 -9.69
CA ARG A 101 -14.64 11.32 -10.39
C ARG A 101 -15.44 12.23 -9.46
N LEU A 102 -16.17 11.65 -8.49
CA LEU A 102 -16.92 12.44 -7.52
C LEU A 102 -15.99 13.33 -6.68
N ALA A 103 -14.79 12.85 -6.33
CA ALA A 103 -13.77 13.65 -5.65
C ALA A 103 -13.33 14.88 -6.46
N ASP A 104 -13.35 14.83 -7.80
CA ASP A 104 -13.03 15.99 -8.61
C ASP A 104 -14.15 17.06 -8.62
N THR A 105 -15.39 16.64 -8.45
CA THR A 105 -16.54 17.55 -8.42
C THR A 105 -16.86 18.10 -7.02
N SER A 106 -16.26 17.54 -5.97
CA SER A 106 -16.55 17.90 -4.58
C SER A 106 -15.27 18.16 -3.76
N PRO A 107 -15.05 19.41 -3.30
CA PRO A 107 -13.90 19.74 -2.45
C PRO A 107 -13.81 18.90 -1.16
N ALA A 108 -14.95 18.55 -0.57
CA ALA A 108 -15.00 17.74 0.64
C ALA A 108 -14.54 16.29 0.39
N LEU A 109 -14.96 15.67 -0.72
CA LEU A 109 -14.45 14.35 -1.10
C LEU A 109 -12.99 14.41 -1.56
N ARG A 110 -12.58 15.49 -2.24
CA ARG A 110 -11.18 15.71 -2.61
C ARG A 110 -10.27 15.72 -1.39
N LYS A 111 -10.70 16.38 -0.30
CA LYS A 111 -9.99 16.39 0.97
C LYS A 111 -9.82 14.97 1.52
N VAL A 112 -10.90 14.20 1.61
CA VAL A 112 -10.86 12.80 2.11
C VAL A 112 -9.94 11.93 1.25
N TRP A 113 -10.00 12.07 -0.07
CA TRP A 113 -9.12 11.35 -0.99
C TRP A 113 -7.63 11.71 -0.78
N ALA A 114 -7.33 13.01 -0.66
CA ALA A 114 -5.97 13.50 -0.42
C ALA A 114 -5.41 13.01 0.92
N GLU A 115 -6.22 13.03 1.99
CA GLU A 115 -5.82 12.50 3.31
C GLU A 115 -5.46 11.02 3.25
N VAL A 116 -6.25 10.21 2.54
CA VAL A 116 -5.94 8.77 2.34
C VAL A 116 -4.65 8.59 1.54
N CYS A 117 -4.43 9.38 0.50
CA CYS A 117 -3.19 9.31 -0.29
C CYS A 117 -1.97 9.68 0.56
N GLN A 118 -2.04 10.76 1.33
CA GLN A 118 -0.97 11.20 2.22
C GLN A 118 -0.65 10.16 3.30
N ALA A 119 -1.68 9.58 3.93
CA ALA A 119 -1.50 8.49 4.90
C ALA A 119 -0.79 7.27 4.27
N SER A 120 -1.06 7.02 2.99
CA SER A 120 -0.48 5.90 2.25
C SER A 120 1.00 6.11 1.90
N GLU A 121 1.41 7.36 1.64
CA GLU A 121 2.82 7.72 1.43
C GLU A 121 3.66 7.46 2.68
N GLY A 122 3.12 7.79 3.87
CA GLY A 122 3.76 7.49 5.15
C GLY A 122 4.01 5.99 5.33
N ALA A 123 2.96 5.18 5.16
CA ALA A 123 3.06 3.72 5.26
C ALA A 123 3.99 3.10 4.21
N LEU A 124 4.02 3.65 2.99
CA LEU A 124 4.95 3.18 1.96
C LEU A 124 6.40 3.45 2.38
N SER A 125 6.71 4.62 2.94
CA SER A 125 8.09 4.95 3.34
C SER A 125 8.67 3.96 4.36
N GLU A 126 7.85 3.48 5.30
CA GLU A 126 8.23 2.45 6.27
C GLU A 126 8.56 1.11 5.58
N ILE A 127 7.76 0.71 4.59
CA ILE A 127 8.00 -0.53 3.83
C ILE A 127 9.27 -0.43 3.00
N LEU A 128 9.51 0.72 2.37
CA LEU A 128 10.72 0.91 1.57
C LEU A 128 11.98 0.82 2.44
N SER A 129 11.95 1.40 3.64
CA SER A 129 13.05 1.29 4.60
C SER A 129 13.33 -0.16 4.99
N ALA A 130 12.28 -0.91 5.33
CA ALA A 130 12.41 -2.32 5.71
C ALA A 130 12.96 -3.20 4.57
N ARG A 131 12.70 -2.86 3.30
CA ARG A 131 13.22 -3.60 2.15
C ARG A 131 14.68 -3.30 1.84
N GLU A 132 15.17 -2.10 2.13
CA GLU A 132 16.59 -1.76 2.02
C GLU A 132 17.42 -2.43 3.14
N GLU A 133 16.83 -2.61 4.31
CA GLU A 133 17.48 -3.23 5.46
C GLU A 133 17.49 -4.76 5.41
N ALA A 134 16.60 -5.39 4.63
CA ALA A 134 16.55 -6.84 4.49
C ALA A 134 17.74 -7.34 3.65
N PRO A 135 18.72 -8.07 4.25
CA PRO A 135 19.76 -8.71 3.48
C PRO A 135 19.14 -9.80 2.61
N ALA A 136 19.69 -10.02 1.41
CA ALA A 136 19.24 -11.04 0.45
C ALA A 136 19.43 -12.51 0.93
N GLU A 137 19.56 -12.76 2.23
CA GLU A 137 19.98 -14.03 2.83
C GLU A 137 18.83 -14.90 3.36
N ASN A 138 17.57 -14.47 3.23
CA ASN A 138 16.41 -15.31 3.53
C ASN A 138 15.86 -16.03 2.29
N ALA A 139 16.75 -16.68 1.53
CA ALA A 139 16.35 -17.80 0.69
C ALA A 139 16.29 -19.06 1.60
N PRO A 140 15.20 -19.83 1.62
CA PRO A 140 15.18 -21.07 2.40
C PRO A 140 16.16 -22.06 1.76
N ALA A 141 17.34 -22.21 2.38
CA ALA A 141 18.26 -23.27 2.05
C ALA A 141 17.58 -24.62 2.33
N GLU A 142 17.51 -25.44 1.29
CA GLU A 142 17.01 -26.82 1.34
C GLU A 142 17.65 -27.58 2.51
N SER A 143 16.83 -27.95 3.49
CA SER A 143 17.24 -28.80 4.59
C SER A 143 17.49 -30.22 4.08
N THR A 144 18.75 -30.56 3.87
CA THR A 144 19.17 -31.94 3.62
C THR A 144 19.05 -32.72 4.94
N PRO A 145 18.37 -33.88 5.01
CA PRO A 145 18.30 -34.65 6.25
C PRO A 145 19.62 -35.40 6.48
N GLY A 146 20.41 -34.95 7.44
CA GLY A 146 21.56 -35.70 7.98
C GLY A 146 21.13 -36.54 9.19
N GLU A 147 21.44 -37.84 9.17
CA GLU A 147 21.17 -38.81 10.24
C GLU A 147 21.73 -38.38 11.62
N PRO A 148 21.00 -38.61 12.72
CA PRO A 148 21.54 -38.41 14.06
C PRO A 148 22.34 -39.64 14.52
N THR A 149 23.62 -39.42 14.87
CA THR A 149 24.39 -40.34 15.72
C THR A 149 24.04 -40.09 17.19
N PRO A 150 23.83 -41.12 18.04
CA PRO A 150 23.53 -40.91 19.46
C PRO A 150 24.81 -40.65 20.26
N ALA A 151 24.89 -39.51 20.94
CA ALA A 151 25.89 -39.22 21.96
C ALA A 151 25.22 -39.05 23.34
N GLU A 152 25.81 -39.69 24.32
CA GLU A 152 25.42 -39.85 25.72
C GLU A 152 25.50 -38.51 26.52
N PRO A 153 24.64 -38.25 27.52
CA PRO A 153 24.61 -36.94 28.18
C PRO A 153 25.61 -36.86 29.35
N ALA A 154 26.50 -35.87 29.31
CA ALA A 154 27.30 -35.43 30.46
C ALA A 154 26.62 -34.21 31.14
N PRO A 155 26.79 -34.03 32.47
CA PRO A 155 26.03 -33.04 33.25
C PRO A 155 26.48 -31.59 32.99
N ALA A 156 25.48 -30.70 32.96
CA ALA A 156 25.59 -29.29 32.59
C ALA A 156 26.28 -28.43 33.67
N GLU A 157 27.30 -27.67 33.27
CA GLU A 157 27.69 -26.42 33.92
C GLU A 157 26.83 -25.26 33.37
N PRO A 158 26.43 -24.27 34.17
CA PRO A 158 25.65 -23.13 33.69
C PRO A 158 26.55 -22.19 32.87
N ALA A 159 26.32 -22.16 31.56
CA ALA A 159 26.90 -21.17 30.67
C ALA A 159 26.42 -19.75 31.04
N PRO A 160 27.25 -18.71 30.89
CA PRO A 160 26.83 -17.32 31.12
C PRO A 160 25.72 -16.95 30.12
N ALA A 161 24.70 -16.25 30.63
CA ALA A 161 23.55 -15.82 29.85
C ALA A 161 23.99 -15.03 28.60
N GLU A 162 23.60 -15.52 27.42
CA GLU A 162 23.64 -14.74 26.19
C GLU A 162 22.89 -13.42 26.39
N PRO A 163 23.46 -12.28 25.97
CA PRO A 163 22.70 -11.04 25.95
C PRO A 163 21.51 -11.22 25.00
N ALA A 164 20.31 -10.89 25.49
CA ALA A 164 19.09 -10.91 24.72
C ALA A 164 19.29 -10.17 23.36
N PRO A 165 18.69 -10.65 22.26
CA PRO A 165 18.80 -9.99 20.97
C PRO A 165 18.35 -8.53 21.13
N ALA A 166 19.22 -7.61 20.75
CA ALA A 166 18.93 -6.18 20.75
C ALA A 166 17.61 -5.96 20.00
N GLU A 167 16.68 -5.24 20.61
CA GLU A 167 15.47 -4.77 19.92
C GLU A 167 15.91 -4.07 18.63
N PRO A 168 15.32 -4.40 17.46
CA PRO A 168 15.71 -3.76 16.22
C PRO A 168 15.50 -2.25 16.37
N THR A 169 16.59 -1.49 16.30
CA THR A 169 16.56 -0.03 16.29
C THR A 169 15.59 0.39 15.18
N PRO A 170 14.59 1.25 15.46
CA PRO A 170 13.65 1.68 14.42
C PRO A 170 14.44 2.30 13.27
N ALA A 171 14.34 1.68 12.09
CA ALA A 171 14.84 2.17 10.82
C ALA A 171 14.66 3.70 10.72
N GLU A 172 15.75 4.46 10.62
CA GLU A 172 15.65 5.91 10.46
C GLU A 172 15.08 6.24 9.07
N LEU A 173 13.81 6.66 9.03
CA LEU A 173 13.18 7.15 7.80
C LEU A 173 13.90 8.38 7.26
N THR A 174 14.77 8.18 6.26
CA THR A 174 15.52 9.27 5.63
C THR A 174 14.59 10.19 4.83
N PRO A 175 14.89 11.50 4.72
CA PRO A 175 14.18 12.40 3.80
C PRO A 175 14.16 11.88 2.36
N HIS A 176 15.18 11.11 1.97
CA HIS A 176 15.29 10.51 0.65
C HIS A 176 14.21 9.45 0.40
N LEU A 177 14.04 8.49 1.32
CA LEU A 177 13.00 7.46 1.23
C LEU A 177 11.59 8.05 1.32
N ARG A 178 11.40 9.09 2.15
CA ARG A 178 10.12 9.84 2.19
C ARG A 178 9.79 10.48 0.85
N PHE A 179 10.78 11.09 0.19
CA PHE A 179 10.60 11.66 -1.14
C PHE A 179 10.28 10.58 -2.17
N ALA A 180 11.00 9.45 -2.18
CA ALA A 180 10.73 8.33 -3.08
C ALA A 180 9.29 7.79 -2.91
N ALA A 181 8.87 7.59 -1.67
CA ALA A 181 7.52 7.14 -1.33
C ALA A 181 6.45 8.14 -1.80
N ALA A 182 6.67 9.44 -1.61
CA ALA A 182 5.77 10.49 -2.08
C ALA A 182 5.67 10.50 -3.62
N VAL A 183 6.79 10.35 -4.34
CA VAL A 183 6.79 10.29 -5.82
C VAL A 183 6.07 9.03 -6.31
N ALA A 184 6.29 7.87 -5.68
CA ALA A 184 5.59 6.63 -6.02
C ALA A 184 4.08 6.72 -5.75
N GLY A 185 3.69 7.29 -4.60
CA GLY A 185 2.30 7.57 -4.25
C GLY A 185 1.63 8.52 -5.25
N ALA A 186 2.30 9.61 -5.60
CA ALA A 186 1.83 10.55 -6.62
C ALA A 186 1.71 9.89 -8.01
N ALA A 187 2.66 9.03 -8.40
CA ALA A 187 2.62 8.32 -9.67
C ALA A 187 1.35 7.46 -9.81
N VAL A 188 0.99 6.73 -8.75
CA VAL A 188 -0.23 5.90 -8.69
C VAL A 188 -1.48 6.78 -8.60
N ARG A 189 -1.51 7.75 -7.70
CA ARG A 189 -2.65 8.65 -7.50
C ARG A 189 -3.01 9.39 -8.79
N VAL A 190 -2.03 10.03 -9.44
CA VAL A 190 -2.22 10.78 -10.69
C VAL A 190 -2.67 9.84 -11.81
N ALA A 191 -2.14 8.62 -11.89
CA ALA A 191 -2.58 7.64 -12.88
C ALA A 191 -4.05 7.24 -12.68
N VAL A 192 -4.48 6.99 -11.45
CA VAL A 192 -5.88 6.65 -11.11
C VAL A 192 -6.81 7.82 -11.38
N GLU A 193 -6.46 9.03 -10.98
CA GLU A 193 -7.23 10.25 -11.23
C GLU A 193 -7.37 10.53 -12.74
N SER A 194 -6.25 10.48 -13.49
CA SER A 194 -6.24 10.72 -14.93
C SER A 194 -7.07 9.68 -15.69
N TRP A 195 -6.89 8.41 -15.35
CA TRP A 195 -7.70 7.35 -15.93
C TRP A 195 -9.18 7.55 -15.60
N ALA A 196 -9.49 7.91 -14.36
CA ALA A 196 -10.87 8.10 -13.94
C ALA A 196 -11.55 9.27 -14.64
N ALA A 197 -10.81 10.28 -15.10
CA ALA A 197 -11.33 11.36 -15.93
C ALA A 197 -11.80 10.89 -17.32
N THR A 198 -11.31 9.74 -17.81
CA THR A 198 -11.64 9.19 -19.14
C THR A 198 -12.71 8.09 -19.10
N THR A 199 -13.13 7.61 -20.27
CA THR A 199 -13.98 6.41 -20.45
C THR A 199 -13.17 5.17 -20.84
N THR A 200 -11.83 5.25 -20.77
CA THR A 200 -10.95 4.20 -21.24
C THR A 200 -11.04 2.96 -20.35
N ARG A 201 -10.93 1.77 -20.96
CA ARG A 201 -10.93 0.51 -20.22
C ARG A 201 -9.80 0.50 -19.19
N PRO A 202 -9.99 -0.15 -18.03
CA PRO A 202 -8.94 -0.30 -17.02
C PRO A 202 -7.76 -1.16 -17.49
N THR A 203 -7.91 -1.92 -18.57
CA THR A 203 -6.84 -2.71 -19.19
C THR A 203 -6.33 -2.02 -20.46
N GLY A 204 -5.02 -2.06 -20.68
CA GLY A 204 -4.39 -1.56 -21.92
C GLY A 204 -3.42 -0.40 -21.67
N PRO A 205 -2.89 0.21 -22.75
CA PRO A 205 -1.83 1.23 -22.67
C PRO A 205 -2.28 2.52 -21.97
N GLU A 206 -3.57 2.82 -22.01
CA GLU A 206 -4.20 3.98 -21.37
C GLU A 206 -4.89 3.61 -20.03
N GLY A 207 -4.66 2.39 -19.54
CA GLY A 207 -5.15 1.94 -18.23
C GLY A 207 -4.33 2.52 -17.07
N PRO A 208 -4.87 2.52 -15.84
CA PRO A 208 -4.21 3.11 -14.68
C PRO A 208 -2.87 2.44 -14.37
N ALA A 209 -2.74 1.12 -14.58
CA ALA A 209 -1.46 0.42 -14.41
C ALA A 209 -0.37 0.93 -15.35
N ALA A 210 -0.69 1.06 -16.65
CA ALA A 210 0.27 1.52 -17.65
C ALA A 210 0.68 2.99 -17.42
N LEU A 211 -0.28 3.84 -17.04
CA LEU A 211 -0.01 5.23 -16.66
C LEU A 211 0.87 5.32 -15.41
N ALA A 212 0.60 4.51 -14.38
CA ALA A 212 1.37 4.51 -13.14
C ALA A 212 2.82 4.04 -13.38
N VAL A 213 3.04 2.97 -14.16
CA VAL A 213 4.39 2.51 -14.55
C VAL A 213 5.11 3.58 -15.38
N ARG A 214 4.41 4.28 -16.28
CA ARG A 214 4.99 5.41 -17.03
C ARG A 214 5.43 6.54 -16.10
N ASN A 215 4.61 6.89 -15.11
CA ASN A 215 4.92 7.93 -14.13
C ASN A 215 6.10 7.55 -13.23
N LEU A 216 6.22 6.28 -12.83
CA LEU A 216 7.34 5.79 -12.02
C LEU A 216 8.71 5.94 -12.70
N ARG A 217 8.76 6.14 -14.03
CA ARG A 217 10.02 6.44 -14.73
C ARG A 217 10.70 7.72 -14.22
N ALA A 218 9.99 8.59 -13.49
CA ALA A 218 10.58 9.71 -12.79
C ALA A 218 11.62 9.30 -11.71
N LEU A 219 11.54 8.06 -11.20
CA LEU A 219 12.46 7.50 -10.21
C LEU A 219 13.51 6.55 -10.81
N ARG A 220 13.64 6.51 -12.14
CA ARG A 220 14.55 5.54 -12.81
C ARG A 220 16.03 5.76 -12.44
N ASP A 221 16.42 7.02 -12.22
CA ASP A 221 17.79 7.45 -11.92
C ASP A 221 17.93 7.79 -10.41
N PHE A 222 16.98 7.36 -9.59
CA PHE A 222 16.96 7.62 -8.15
C PHE A 222 17.90 6.68 -7.39
N GLU A 223 18.63 7.21 -6.40
CA GLU A 223 19.58 6.44 -5.60
C GLU A 223 18.87 5.78 -4.41
N TRP A 224 18.49 4.52 -4.53
CA TRP A 224 17.69 3.83 -3.50
C TRP A 224 18.50 3.44 -2.26
N SER A 225 19.78 3.12 -2.43
CA SER A 225 20.70 2.74 -1.37
C SER A 225 21.45 3.95 -0.79
N THR A 226 21.55 4.05 0.53
CA THR A 226 22.51 4.95 1.18
C THR A 226 23.95 4.51 0.88
N PRO A 227 24.90 5.44 0.62
CA PRO A 227 26.28 5.11 0.23
C PRO A 227 27.11 4.38 1.30
N GLU A 228 26.56 4.11 2.49
CA GLU A 228 27.20 3.28 3.53
C GLU A 228 27.07 1.78 3.26
N ASN A 229 25.99 1.30 2.63
CA ASN A 229 25.79 -0.13 2.32
C ASN A 229 26.69 -0.64 1.18
N THR A 230 27.28 0.28 0.40
CA THR A 230 28.21 -0.06 -0.68
C THR A 230 29.62 -0.40 -0.17
N ARG A 231 30.01 0.09 1.03
CA ARG A 231 31.38 -0.12 1.56
C ARG A 231 31.59 -1.47 2.26
N GLU A 232 30.53 -2.18 2.62
CA GLU A 232 30.65 -3.52 3.23
C GLU A 232 30.66 -4.68 2.21
N ARG A 233 30.47 -4.38 0.91
CA ARG A 233 30.49 -5.35 -0.19
C ARG A 233 31.80 -5.39 -0.99
N GLU A 234 32.90 -4.80 -0.50
CA GLU A 234 34.21 -5.09 -1.05
C GLU A 234 34.75 -6.40 -0.43
N PRO A 235 35.12 -7.41 -1.24
CA PRO A 235 35.74 -8.61 -0.70
C PRO A 235 37.09 -8.22 -0.10
N ARG A 236 37.33 -8.58 1.16
CA ARG A 236 38.68 -8.54 1.73
C ARG A 236 39.56 -9.49 0.92
N GLU A 237 40.47 -8.92 0.13
CA GLU A 237 41.60 -9.62 -0.49
C GLU A 237 42.58 -10.16 0.56
#